data_AF-B5A8W8-F1
#
_entry.id   AF-B5A8W8-F1
#
_cell.length_a   1.000
_cell.length_b   1.000
_cell.length_c   1.000
_cell.angle_alpha   90.00
_cell.angle_beta   90.00
_cell.angle_gamma   90.00
#
_symmetry.space_group_name_H-M   'P 1'
#
loop_
_entity.id
_entity.type
_entity.pdbx_description
1 polymer ?
#
loop_
_entity_poly.entity_id
_entity_poly.type
_entity_poly.pdbx_seq_one_letter_code
_entity_poly.pdbx_strand_id
1 'polypeptide(L)' 'QAVAFNVTFRRAKGYPIDLYYLMDLSYSMVDDLVNVKKLGGDLLRALNGITESGRI' A
#
# COMPACT_ATOMS: atom_id res chain seq x y z
N GLN A 1 32.69 20.90 17.54
CA GLN A 1 31.59 21.26 18.46
C GLN A 1 30.29 20.84 17.79
N ALA A 2 29.41 20.10 18.48
CA ALA A 2 28.15 19.63 17.89
C ALA A 2 27.06 20.70 18.01
N VAL A 3 26.27 20.87 16.95
CA VAL A 3 25.18 21.86 16.88
C VAL A 3 23.87 21.09 16.72
N ALA A 4 22.85 21.48 17.48
CA ALA A 4 21.51 20.90 17.42
C ALA A 4 20.53 21.90 16.81
N PHE A 5 19.54 21.39 16.08
CA PHE A 5 18.46 22.18 15.50
C PHE A 5 17.13 21.45 15.66
N ASN A 6 16.06 22.23 15.85
CA ASN A 6 14.71 21.71 16.00
C ASN A 6 14.09 21.45 14.62
N VAL A 7 13.62 20.22 14.43
CA VAL A 7 12.87 19.80 13.25
C VAL A 7 11.43 19.52 13.67
N THR A 8 10.47 20.08 12.94
CA THR A 8 9.04 19.80 13.12
C THR A 8 8.49 19.18 11.84
N PHE A 9 7.60 18.21 11.99
CA PHE A 9 6.99 17.49 10.86
C PHE A 9 5.47 17.49 11.00
N ARG A 10 4.78 17.66 9.87
CA ARG A 10 3.34 17.48 9.75
C ARG A 10 3.06 16.62 8.52
N ARG A 11 2.38 15.50 8.71
CA ARG A 11 2.01 14.60 7.61
C ARG A 11 1.00 15.27 6.67
N ALA A 12 1.24 15.18 5.36
CA ALA A 12 0.26 15.54 4.35
C ALA A 12 -0.92 14.54 4.34
N LYS A 13 -2.11 15.02 3.96
CA LYS A 13 -3.25 14.16 3.62
C LYS A 13 -3.14 13.75 2.15
N GLY A 14 -3.56 12.53 1.80
CA GLY A 14 -3.56 12.05 0.41
C GLY A 14 -2.16 11.88 -0.20
N TYR A 15 -1.15 11.55 0.60
CA TYR A 15 0.18 11.27 0.06
C TYR A 15 0.10 10.01 -0.83
N PRO A 16 0.83 9.94 -1.96
CA PRO A 16 0.83 8.78 -2.84
C PRO A 16 1.27 7.50 -2.11
N ILE A 17 0.67 6.37 -2.47
CA ILE A 17 0.96 5.05 -1.87
C ILE A 17 1.19 4.04 -2.99
N ASP A 18 2.29 3.30 -2.89
CA ASP A 18 2.57 2.10 -3.68
C ASP A 18 2.51 0.87 -2.77
N LEU A 19 1.70 -0.13 -3.12
CA LEU A 19 1.49 -1.33 -2.33
C LEU A 19 1.89 -2.57 -3.13
N TYR A 20 2.92 -3.28 -2.67
CA TYR A 20 3.44 -4.48 -3.33
C TYR A 20 2.98 -5.72 -2.57
N TYR A 21 2.16 -6.55 -3.23
CA TYR A 21 1.75 -7.84 -2.69
C TYR A 21 2.64 -8.96 -3.24
N LEU A 22 3.38 -9.62 -2.35
CA LEU A 22 4.21 -10.77 -2.69
C LEU A 22 3.49 -12.04 -2.24
N MET A 23 2.95 -12.79 -3.21
CA MET A 23 2.26 -14.05 -2.97
C MET A 23 3.22 -15.24 -3.14
N ASP A 24 3.07 -16.26 -2.30
CA ASP A 24 3.58 -17.59 -2.61
C ASP A 24 2.78 -18.22 -3.77
N LEU A 25 3.49 -18.84 -4.71
CA LEU A 25 2.90 -19.50 -5.89
C LEU A 25 2.97 -21.04 -5.79
N SER A 26 3.13 -21.58 -4.58
CA SER A 26 3.06 -23.01 -4.31
C SER A 26 1.70 -23.62 -4.68
N TYR A 27 1.67 -24.93 -4.90
CA TYR A 27 0.45 -25.64 -5.32
C TYR A 27 -0.72 -25.50 -4.34
N SER A 28 -0.44 -25.28 -3.05
CA SER A 28 -1.46 -25.01 -2.03
C SER A 28 -2.18 -23.67 -2.21
N MET A 29 -1.70 -22.77 -3.07
CA MET A 29 -2.25 -21.42 -3.25
C MET A 29 -3.12 -21.28 -4.51
N VAL A 30 -3.43 -22.39 -5.18
CA VAL A 30 -4.18 -22.38 -6.45
C VAL A 30 -5.59 -21.80 -6.29
N ASP A 31 -6.27 -22.13 -5.20
CA ASP A 31 -7.59 -21.57 -4.87
C ASP A 31 -7.48 -20.12 -4.36
N ASP A 32 -6.46 -19.81 -3.56
CA ASP A 32 -6.18 -18.46 -3.08
C ASP A 32 -5.90 -17.46 -4.20
N LEU A 33 -5.30 -17.89 -5.31
CA LEU A 33 -5.07 -17.05 -6.49
C LEU A 33 -6.38 -16.47 -7.06
N VAL A 34 -7.49 -17.21 -6.96
CA VAL A 34 -8.81 -16.73 -7.39
C VAL A 34 -9.29 -15.61 -6.47
N ASN A 35 -9.10 -15.77 -5.16
CA ASN A 35 -9.48 -14.77 -4.15
C ASN A 35 -8.63 -13.50 -4.25
N VAL A 36 -7.31 -13.62 -4.49
CA VAL A 36 -6.42 -12.46 -4.56
C VAL A 36 -6.68 -11.59 -5.80
N LYS A 37 -7.11 -12.18 -6.91
CA LYS A 37 -7.55 -11.40 -8.09
C LYS A 37 -8.71 -10.47 -7.74
N LYS A 38 -9.67 -10.94 -6.94
CA LYS A 38 -10.78 -10.12 -6.44
C LYS A 38 -10.31 -9.10 -5.41
N LEU A 39 -9.43 -9.52 -4.50
CA LEU A 39 -8.84 -8.67 -3.46
C LEU A 39 -8.12 -7.46 -4.03
N GLY A 40 -7.36 -7.60 -5.12
CA GLY A 40 -6.67 -6.47 -5.76
C GLY A 40 -7.61 -5.32 -6.14
N GLY A 41 -8.76 -5.65 -6.74
CA GLY A 41 -9.77 -4.63 -7.08
C GLY A 41 -10.40 -3.97 -5.86
N ASP A 42 -10.66 -4.74 -4.80
CA ASP A 42 -11.20 -4.23 -3.53
C ASP A 42 -10.19 -3.30 -2.83
N LEU A 43 -8.92 -3.66 -2.88
CA LEU A 43 -7.81 -2.93 -2.28
C LEU A 43 -7.57 -1.60 -2.99
N LEU A 44 -7.58 -1.57 -4.32
CA LEU A 44 -7.48 -0.32 -5.09
C LEU A 44 -8.65 0.63 -4.77
N ARG A 45 -9.88 0.09 -4.66
CA ARG A 45 -11.05 0.89 -4.29
C ARG A 45 -10.93 1.48 -2.88
N ALA A 46 -10.44 0.70 -1.93
CA ALA A 46 -10.18 1.18 -0.57
C ALA A 46 -9.06 2.24 -0.54
N LEU A 47 -7.97 2.05 -1.29
CA LEU A 47 -6.86 3.00 -1.40
C LEU A 47 -7.29 4.34 -2.00
N ASN A 48 -8.15 4.32 -3.01
CA ASN A 48 -8.70 5.54 -3.61
C ASN A 48 -9.56 6.37 -2.63
N GLY A 49 -10.07 5.76 -1.56
CA GLY A 49 -10.73 6.48 -0.46
C GLY A 49 -9.77 7.19 0.50
N ILE A 50 -8.46 6.89 0.42
CA ILE A 50 -7.41 7.42 1.31
C ILE A 50 -6.51 8.41 0.57
N THR A 51 -6.17 8.12 -0.69
CA THR A 51 -5.29 8.92 -1.54
C THR A 51 -5.77 8.90 -2.99
N GLU A 52 -5.63 10.03 -3.69
CA GLU A 52 -5.97 10.13 -5.11
C GLU A 52 -4.91 9.50 -6.02
N SER A 53 -3.75 9.12 -5.47
CA SER A 53 -2.63 8.53 -6.18
C SER A 53 -2.20 7.21 -5.53
N GLY A 54 -3.04 6.18 -5.67
CA GLY A 54 -2.76 4.82 -5.24
C GLY A 54 -2.29 3.94 -6.39
N ARG A 55 -1.28 3.09 -6.13
CA ARG A 55 -0.83 2.03 -7.04
C ARG A 55 -0.73 0.71 -6.29
N ILE A 56 -1.12 -0.38 -6.96
CA ILE A 56 -1.01 -1.78 -6.51
C ILE A 56 -0.36 -2.61 -7.61
#